data_AF-A0AA39ZGK5-F1
#
_entry.id   AF-A0AA39ZGK5-F1
#
_cell.length_a   1.000
_cell.length_b   1.000
_cell.length_c   1.000
_cell.angle_alpha   90.00
_cell.angle_beta   90.00
_cell.angle_gamma   90.00
#
_symmetry.space_group_name_H-M   'P 1'
#
loop_
_entity.id
_entity.type
_entity.pdbx_description
1 polymer ?
#
loop_
_entity_poly.entity_id
_entity_poly.type
_entity_poly.pdbx_seq_one_letter_code
_entity_poly.pdbx_strand_id
1 'polypeptide(L)'
;MNFWKLKHNSTTERENPIKFVQIFFEIQQGTIASILYGGIHFTARGFAFPTHVEAVLWKVSSITMMPTTHGVLLVMLARMFMDEFANLRVDPKRHRQEFGIIERTIRHATALGSWLSAFIAVLMLLAIATARVYILVESFISLRAVPLGVYYTPSWIQMMPHF
;
A
#
# COMPACT_ATOMS: atom_id res chain seq x y z
N MET A 1 -49.65 4.16 -14.83
CA MET A 1 -48.42 4.46 -14.04
C MET A 1 -47.83 3.11 -13.62
N ASN A 2 -46.77 2.67 -14.30
CA ASN A 2 -46.36 1.27 -14.35
C ASN A 2 -45.52 0.86 -13.14
N PHE A 3 -46.18 0.36 -12.09
CA PHE A 3 -45.57 -0.17 -10.86
C PHE A 3 -44.57 -1.33 -11.10
N TRP A 4 -44.68 -2.03 -12.23
CA TRP A 4 -43.79 -3.15 -12.58
C TRP A 4 -42.37 -2.74 -12.99
N LYS A 5 -42.13 -1.48 -13.39
CA LYS A 5 -40.78 -1.01 -13.76
C LYS A 5 -39.89 -0.68 -12.56
N LEU A 6 -40.46 -0.40 -11.39
CA LEU A 6 -39.70 0.00 -10.20
C LEU A 6 -39.22 -1.19 -9.36
N LYS A 7 -39.90 -2.34 -9.44
CA LYS A 7 -39.54 -3.54 -8.65
C LYS A 7 -38.34 -4.31 -9.21
N HIS A 8 -37.98 -4.09 -10.48
CA HIS A 8 -36.78 -4.69 -11.08
C HIS A 8 -35.50 -3.89 -10.88
N ASN A 9 -35.58 -2.67 -10.34
CA ASN A 9 -34.40 -1.83 -10.08
C ASN A 9 -33.93 -1.88 -8.62
N SER A 10 -34.64 -2.60 -7.75
CA SER A 10 -34.40 -2.64 -6.30
C SER A 10 -33.93 -4.01 -5.79
N THR A 11 -33.79 -5.01 -6.65
CA THR A 11 -33.01 -6.20 -6.34
C THR A 11 -31.54 -5.85 -6.55
N THR A 12 -31.00 -5.19 -5.53
CA THR A 12 -29.71 -5.57 -4.96
C THR A 12 -28.67 -5.96 -6.00
N GLU A 13 -27.78 -5.01 -6.31
CA GLU A 13 -26.35 -5.29 -6.27
C GLU A 13 -26.06 -6.07 -4.98
N ARG A 14 -26.37 -7.37 -4.97
CA ARG A 14 -25.74 -8.29 -4.04
C ARG A 14 -24.28 -8.14 -4.43
N GLU A 15 -23.51 -7.50 -3.56
CA GLU A 15 -22.06 -7.57 -3.59
C GLU A 15 -21.73 -9.03 -3.86
N ASN A 16 -21.36 -9.33 -5.10
CA ASN A 16 -21.17 -10.70 -5.52
C ASN A 16 -20.06 -11.23 -4.60
N PRO A 17 -20.28 -12.32 -3.84
CA PRO A 17 -19.23 -12.83 -2.94
C PRO A 17 -17.95 -13.13 -3.72
N ILE A 18 -18.08 -13.41 -5.02
CA ILE A 18 -16.99 -13.53 -5.98
C ILE A 18 -16.16 -12.24 -6.11
N LYS A 19 -16.78 -11.05 -6.19
CA LYS A 19 -16.06 -9.76 -6.25
C LYS A 19 -15.27 -9.49 -4.98
N PHE A 20 -15.86 -9.79 -3.82
CA PHE A 20 -15.18 -9.64 -2.52
C PHE A 20 -13.96 -10.57 -2.43
N VAL A 21 -14.15 -11.84 -2.79
CA VAL A 21 -13.06 -12.82 -2.82
C VAL A 21 -11.97 -12.41 -3.82
N GLN A 22 -12.34 -11.87 -4.99
CA GLN A 22 -11.39 -11.38 -5.98
C GLN A 22 -10.56 -10.21 -5.44
N ILE A 23 -11.20 -9.18 -4.86
CA ILE A 23 -10.49 -8.03 -4.26
C ILE A 23 -9.54 -8.49 -3.16
N PHE A 24 -9.98 -9.43 -2.31
CA PHE A 24 -9.13 -10.01 -1.28
C PHE A 24 -7.89 -10.70 -1.86
N PHE A 25 -8.05 -11.51 -2.92
CA PHE A 25 -6.93 -12.15 -3.60
C PHE A 25 -5.97 -11.14 -4.25
N GLU A 26 -6.48 -10.10 -4.90
CA GLU A 26 -5.65 -9.04 -5.51
C GLU A 26 -4.81 -8.31 -4.45
N ILE A 27 -5.40 -8.00 -3.28
CA ILE A 27 -4.67 -7.38 -2.16
C ILE A 27 -3.58 -8.31 -1.63
N GLN A 28 -3.86 -9.61 -1.47
CA GLN A 28 -2.88 -10.59 -0.99
C GLN A 28 -1.71 -10.77 -1.97
N GLN A 29 -1.96 -10.79 -3.27
CA GLN A 29 -0.89 -10.89 -4.27
C GLN A 29 0.02 -9.66 -4.27
N GLY A 30 -0.55 -8.46 -4.21
CA GLY A 30 0.22 -7.21 -4.12
C GLY A 30 1.06 -7.12 -2.84
N THR A 31 0.56 -7.68 -1.75
CA THR A 31 1.24 -7.78 -0.44
C THR A 31 2.50 -8.64 -0.55
N ILE A 32 2.35 -9.86 -1.06
CA ILE A 32 3.46 -10.81 -1.19
C ILE A 32 4.54 -10.23 -2.14
N ALA A 33 4.13 -9.67 -3.27
CA ALA A 33 5.04 -9.05 -4.23
C ALA A 33 5.85 -7.89 -3.60
N SER A 34 5.21 -7.06 -2.77
CA SER A 34 5.87 -5.92 -2.12
C SER A 34 6.89 -6.36 -1.07
N ILE A 35 6.56 -7.36 -0.26
CA ILE A 35 7.47 -7.92 0.76
C ILE A 35 8.68 -8.56 0.07
N LEU A 36 8.45 -9.35 -0.99
CA LEU A 36 9.52 -9.96 -1.75
C LEU A 36 10.41 -8.91 -2.40
N TYR A 37 9.83 -7.88 -3.02
CA TYR A 37 10.59 -6.79 -3.64
C TYR A 37 11.46 -6.06 -2.61
N GLY A 38 10.87 -5.57 -1.50
CA GLY A 38 11.62 -4.90 -0.45
C GLY A 38 12.68 -5.81 0.20
N GLY A 39 12.35 -7.08 0.40
CA GLY A 39 13.24 -8.09 0.97
C GLY A 39 14.45 -8.40 0.07
N ILE A 40 14.25 -8.56 -1.23
CA ILE A 40 15.34 -8.80 -2.21
C ILE A 40 16.29 -7.60 -2.26
N HIS A 41 15.77 -6.37 -2.23
CA HIS A 41 16.66 -5.20 -2.17
C HIS A 41 17.37 -5.07 -0.82
N PHE A 42 16.73 -5.48 0.28
CA PHE A 42 17.39 -5.50 1.58
C PHE A 42 18.53 -6.55 1.66
N THR A 43 18.40 -7.70 1.02
CA THR A 43 19.47 -8.73 1.01
C THR A 43 20.71 -8.25 0.25
N ALA A 44 20.55 -7.35 -0.73
CA ALA A 44 21.63 -6.67 -1.45
C ALA A 44 22.43 -5.64 -0.61
N ARG A 45 22.23 -5.58 0.72
CA ARG A 45 22.94 -4.66 1.65
C ARG A 45 24.47 -4.75 1.66
N GLY A 46 25.05 -5.79 1.05
CA GLY A 46 26.49 -6.04 1.00
C GLY A 46 27.17 -5.59 -0.28
N PHE A 47 26.45 -5.01 -1.25
CA PHE A 47 27.08 -4.49 -2.46
C PHE A 47 27.97 -3.27 -2.20
N ALA A 48 28.97 -3.09 -3.06
CA ALA A 48 29.89 -1.97 -2.98
C ALA A 48 29.16 -0.67 -3.36
N PHE A 49 28.67 0.05 -2.36
CA PHE A 49 28.14 1.40 -2.54
C PHE A 49 29.30 2.40 -2.60
N PRO A 50 29.25 3.40 -3.50
CA PRO A 50 30.30 4.42 -3.60
C PRO A 50 30.50 5.21 -2.30
N THR A 51 29.42 5.43 -1.54
CA THR A 51 29.45 6.15 -0.26
C THR A 51 28.65 5.46 0.84
N HIS A 52 29.01 5.75 2.10
CA HIS A 52 28.27 5.25 3.27
C HIS A 52 26.82 5.78 3.32
N VAL A 53 26.58 7.00 2.82
CA VAL A 53 25.25 7.61 2.80
C VAL A 53 24.31 6.86 1.86
N GLU A 54 24.79 6.50 0.66
CA GLU A 54 24.01 5.72 -0.31
C GLU A 54 23.63 4.34 0.24
N ALA A 55 24.55 3.69 0.97
CA ALA A 55 24.27 2.41 1.62
C ALA A 55 23.20 2.51 2.72
N VAL A 56 23.17 3.60 3.49
CA VAL A 56 22.15 3.84 4.51
C VAL A 56 20.80 4.17 3.86
N LEU A 57 20.79 5.04 2.85
CA LEU A 57 19.59 5.37 2.08
C LEU A 57 18.98 4.14 1.41
N TRP A 58 19.80 3.22 0.90
CA TRP A 58 19.37 1.95 0.35
C TRP A 58 18.66 1.06 1.38
N LYS A 59 19.24 0.93 2.58
CA LYS A 59 18.65 0.15 3.68
C LYS A 59 17.33 0.74 4.14
N VAL A 60 17.30 2.06 4.36
CA VAL A 60 16.09 2.78 4.76
C VAL A 60 15.02 2.61 3.69
N SER A 61 15.33 2.86 2.42
CA SER A 61 14.39 2.72 1.30
C SER A 61 13.84 1.29 1.20
N SER A 62 14.70 0.27 1.34
CA SER A 62 14.28 -1.14 1.28
C SER A 62 13.35 -1.51 2.43
N ILE A 63 13.66 -1.04 3.66
CA ILE A 63 12.81 -1.24 4.83
C ILE A 63 11.50 -0.45 4.69
N THR A 64 11.52 0.77 4.17
CA THR A 64 10.31 1.56 3.93
C THR A 64 9.40 0.86 2.91
N MET A 65 9.92 0.02 2.01
CA MET A 65 9.08 -0.70 1.05
C MET A 65 8.39 -1.96 1.61
N MET A 66 8.89 -2.58 2.69
CA MET A 66 8.32 -3.85 3.19
C MET A 66 6.97 -3.69 3.93
N PRO A 67 6.75 -2.71 4.83
CA PRO A 67 5.50 -2.56 5.59
C PRO A 67 4.54 -1.50 5.03
N THR A 68 5.01 -0.53 4.23
CA THR A 68 4.27 0.74 4.06
C THR A 68 3.07 0.66 3.13
N THR A 69 3.04 -0.29 2.17
CA THR A 69 1.83 -0.57 1.37
C THR A 69 0.66 -1.06 2.25
N HIS A 70 0.96 -1.67 3.40
CA HIS A 70 -0.04 -2.18 4.36
C HIS A 70 -0.47 -1.11 5.37
N GLY A 71 0.41 -0.15 5.68
CA GLY A 71 0.12 0.92 6.64
C GLY A 71 -1.07 1.79 6.19
N VAL A 72 -1.17 2.08 4.89
CA VAL A 72 -2.29 2.87 4.34
C VAL A 72 -3.62 2.09 4.44
N LEU A 73 -3.63 0.81 4.07
CA LEU A 73 -4.83 -0.03 4.17
C LEU A 73 -5.27 -0.23 5.62
N LEU A 74 -4.33 -0.47 6.55
CA LEU A 74 -4.63 -0.61 7.97
C LEU A 74 -5.18 0.68 8.57
N VAL A 75 -4.64 1.84 8.19
CA VAL A 75 -5.20 3.14 8.60
C VAL A 75 -6.61 3.34 8.04
N MET A 76 -6.88 2.96 6.78
CA MET A 76 -8.21 3.05 6.18
C MET A 76 -9.21 2.11 6.85
N LEU A 77 -8.82 0.86 7.15
CA LEU A 77 -9.66 -0.12 7.86
C LEU A 77 -9.94 0.30 9.31
N ALA A 78 -8.92 0.76 10.03
CA ALA A 78 -9.08 1.27 11.39
C ALA A 78 -10.04 2.48 11.43
N ARG A 79 -10.04 3.31 10.39
CA ARG A 79 -10.97 4.44 10.25
C ARG A 79 -12.40 4.00 9.99
N MET A 80 -12.62 3.13 9.01
CA MET A 80 -13.95 2.57 8.75
C MET A 80 -14.53 1.93 10.01
N PHE A 81 -13.72 1.21 10.78
CA PHE A 81 -14.13 0.61 12.03
C PHE A 81 -14.47 1.65 13.11
N MET A 82 -13.66 2.69 13.27
CA MET A 82 -13.90 3.77 14.25
C MET A 82 -15.14 4.58 13.92
N ASP A 83 -15.39 4.87 12.64
CA ASP A 83 -16.57 5.60 12.17
C ASP A 83 -17.84 4.76 12.36
N GLU A 84 -17.79 3.46 12.05
CA GLU A 84 -18.90 2.53 12.32
C GLU A 84 -19.19 2.43 13.82
N PHE A 85 -18.15 2.28 14.67
CA PHE A 85 -18.31 2.28 16.12
C PHE A 85 -18.87 3.61 16.66
N ALA A 86 -18.46 4.74 16.11
CA ALA A 86 -19.00 6.05 16.48
C ALA A 86 -20.48 6.16 16.10
N ASN A 87 -20.87 5.66 14.92
CA ASN A 87 -22.27 5.63 14.48
C ASN A 87 -23.12 4.68 15.33
N LEU A 88 -22.59 3.52 15.72
CA LEU A 88 -23.28 2.56 16.59
C LEU A 88 -23.48 3.08 18.02
N ARG A 89 -22.54 3.88 18.53
CA ARG A 89 -22.67 4.54 19.85
C ARG A 89 -23.65 5.72 19.84
N VAL A 90 -23.92 6.29 18.67
CA VAL A 90 -24.83 7.43 18.50
C VAL A 90 -26.16 6.92 17.92
N ASP A 91 -27.03 6.34 18.77
CA ASP A 91 -28.37 5.94 18.34
C ASP A 91 -29.24 7.17 18.02
N PRO A 92 -29.65 7.39 16.75
CA PRO A 92 -30.39 8.59 16.34
C PRO A 92 -31.83 8.63 16.88
N LYS A 93 -32.40 7.49 17.30
CA LYS A 93 -33.83 7.40 17.64
C LYS A 93 -34.15 7.83 19.07
N ARG A 94 -33.15 7.96 19.96
CA ARG A 94 -33.34 8.37 21.36
C ARG A 94 -32.98 9.84 21.66
N HIS A 95 -32.35 10.54 20.71
CA HIS A 95 -31.64 11.82 20.99
C HIS A 95 -32.03 13.02 20.10
N ARG A 96 -33.29 13.12 19.65
CA ARG A 96 -33.73 14.19 18.75
C ARG A 96 -33.75 15.61 19.37
N GLN A 97 -33.65 15.79 20.69
CA GLN A 97 -33.90 17.12 21.30
C GLN A 97 -32.78 17.73 22.17
N GLU A 98 -31.75 16.99 22.63
CA GLU A 98 -30.80 17.56 23.63
C GLU A 98 -29.32 17.63 23.22
N PHE A 99 -28.84 16.89 22.21
CA PHE A 99 -27.39 16.66 22.05
C PHE A 99 -26.78 17.14 20.72
N GLY A 100 -27.31 18.23 20.15
CA GLY A 100 -26.78 18.81 18.91
C GLY A 100 -25.32 19.30 19.02
N ILE A 101 -24.83 19.63 20.21
CA ILE A 101 -23.43 20.03 20.43
C ILE A 101 -22.51 18.81 20.40
N ILE A 102 -22.88 17.70 21.05
CA ILE A 102 -22.05 16.48 21.11
C ILE A 102 -21.88 15.89 19.71
N GLU A 103 -22.97 15.82 18.94
CA GLU A 103 -22.92 15.30 17.56
C GLU A 103 -22.01 16.14 16.65
N ARG A 104 -22.08 17.48 16.76
CA ARG A 104 -21.19 18.38 16.01
C ARG A 104 -19.74 18.17 16.41
N THR A 105 -19.44 18.10 17.70
CA THR A 105 -18.07 17.90 18.19
C THR A 105 -17.49 16.56 17.74
N ILE A 106 -18.27 15.47 17.81
CA ILE A 106 -17.85 14.15 17.32
C ILE A 106 -17.58 14.20 15.81
N ARG A 107 -18.47 14.80 15.02
CA ARG A 107 -18.33 14.91 13.57
C ARG A 107 -17.12 15.76 13.16
N HIS A 108 -16.82 16.84 13.87
CA HIS A 108 -15.63 17.65 13.61
C HIS A 108 -14.35 16.92 14.04
N ALA A 109 -14.37 16.19 15.14
CA ALA A 109 -13.24 15.38 15.59
C ALA A 109 -12.92 14.23 14.61
N THR A 110 -13.94 13.51 14.13
CA THR A 110 -13.75 12.45 13.12
C THR A 110 -13.31 13.05 11.77
N ALA A 111 -13.88 14.18 11.35
CA ALA A 111 -13.45 14.88 10.14
C ALA A 111 -11.98 15.33 10.20
N LEU A 112 -11.56 15.95 11.31
CA LEU A 112 -10.16 16.35 11.51
C LEU A 112 -9.21 15.14 11.46
N GLY A 113 -9.61 14.04 12.08
CA GLY A 113 -8.94 12.75 11.94
C GLY A 113 -8.80 12.36 10.46
N SER A 114 -9.90 12.37 9.70
CA SER A 114 -9.94 12.04 8.26
C SER A 114 -8.97 12.86 7.43
N TRP A 115 -8.90 14.16 7.65
CA TRP A 115 -7.92 15.03 7.00
C TRP A 115 -6.48 14.66 7.37
N LEU A 116 -6.20 14.42 8.65
CA LEU A 116 -4.85 14.07 9.11
C LEU A 116 -4.37 12.71 8.55
N SER A 117 -5.22 11.69 8.49
CA SER A 117 -4.82 10.42 7.87
C SER A 117 -4.60 10.55 6.37
N ALA A 118 -5.46 11.30 5.68
CA ALA A 118 -5.32 11.47 4.23
C ALA A 118 -3.99 12.15 3.93
N PHE A 119 -3.65 13.18 4.72
CA PHE A 119 -2.36 13.84 4.66
C PHE A 119 -1.19 12.86 4.91
N ILE A 120 -1.24 12.07 5.98
CA ILE A 120 -0.20 11.05 6.28
C ILE A 120 -0.10 10.01 5.15
N ALA A 121 -1.22 9.54 4.62
CA ALA A 121 -1.25 8.57 3.52
C ALA A 121 -0.62 9.14 2.24
N VAL A 122 -0.89 10.41 1.91
CA VAL A 122 -0.26 11.10 0.78
C VAL A 122 1.25 11.21 0.98
N LEU A 123 1.70 11.61 2.18
CA LEU A 123 3.13 11.67 2.49
C LEU A 123 3.82 10.30 2.37
N MET A 124 3.16 9.24 2.85
CA MET A 124 3.66 7.86 2.70
C MET A 124 3.76 7.45 1.22
N LEU A 125 2.76 7.77 0.39
CA LEU A 125 2.79 7.49 -1.04
C LEU A 125 3.94 8.21 -1.74
N LEU A 126 4.19 9.48 -1.41
CA LEU A 126 5.30 10.25 -1.94
C LEU A 126 6.65 9.64 -1.51
N ALA A 127 6.80 9.27 -0.25
CA ALA A 127 8.00 8.62 0.26
C ALA A 127 8.28 7.27 -0.42
N ILE A 128 7.23 6.50 -0.76
CA ILE A 128 7.37 5.25 -1.52
C ILE A 128 7.79 5.54 -2.95
N ALA A 129 7.18 6.52 -3.61
CA ALA A 129 7.52 6.88 -4.98
C ALA A 129 9.00 7.27 -5.09
N THR A 130 9.50 8.08 -4.15
CA THR A 130 10.91 8.48 -4.12
C THR A 130 11.82 7.30 -3.77
N ALA A 131 11.49 6.48 -2.78
CA ALA A 131 12.26 5.27 -2.43
C ALA A 131 12.37 4.29 -3.60
N ARG A 132 11.30 4.12 -4.39
CA ARG A 132 11.30 3.28 -5.60
C ARG A 132 12.23 3.81 -6.66
N VAL A 133 12.15 5.11 -6.96
CA VAL A 133 13.04 5.74 -7.93
C VAL A 133 14.49 5.63 -7.47
N TYR A 134 14.76 5.85 -6.19
CA TYR A 134 16.09 5.72 -5.61
C TYR A 134 16.66 4.31 -5.77
N ILE A 135 15.94 3.27 -5.32
CA ILE A 135 16.39 1.87 -5.45
C ILE A 135 16.63 1.52 -6.92
N LEU A 136 15.76 1.96 -7.83
CA LEU A 136 15.89 1.68 -9.25
C LEU A 136 17.16 2.33 -9.83
N VAL A 137 17.39 3.62 -9.57
CA VAL A 137 18.58 4.35 -10.03
C VAL A 137 19.85 3.73 -9.44
N GLU A 138 19.88 3.47 -8.14
CA GLU A 138 21.05 2.92 -7.45
C GLU A 138 21.36 1.48 -7.89
N SER A 139 20.34 0.70 -8.25
CA SER A 139 20.53 -0.63 -8.85
C SER A 139 21.31 -0.54 -10.17
N PHE A 140 21.04 0.46 -11.02
CA PHE A 140 21.78 0.65 -12.27
C PHE A 140 23.19 1.19 -12.04
N ILE A 141 23.39 2.04 -11.04
CA ILE A 141 24.72 2.56 -10.70
C ILE A 141 25.61 1.43 -10.17
N SER A 142 25.09 0.60 -9.27
CA SER A 142 25.83 -0.54 -8.72
C SER A 142 26.22 -1.58 -9.78
N LEU A 143 25.43 -1.72 -10.86
CA LEU A 143 25.79 -2.54 -12.04
C LEU A 143 27.04 -2.05 -12.79
N ARG A 144 27.50 -0.81 -12.58
CA ARG A 144 28.76 -0.30 -13.16
C ARG A 144 29.97 -0.61 -12.29
N ALA A 145 29.77 -0.92 -11.01
CA ALA A 145 30.84 -1.16 -10.03
C ALA A 145 31.15 -2.67 -9.86
N VAL A 146 30.53 -3.53 -10.66
CA VAL A 146 30.64 -4.99 -10.54
C VAL A 146 32.03 -5.43 -11.04
N PRO A 147 32.68 -6.41 -10.38
CA PRO A 147 33.98 -6.91 -10.82
C PRO A 147 33.96 -7.40 -12.27
N LEU A 148 35.09 -7.20 -12.97
CA LEU A 148 35.29 -7.60 -14.37
C LEU A 148 34.92 -9.08 -14.65
N GLY A 149 35.03 -9.91 -13.62
CA GLY A 149 34.54 -11.29 -13.53
C GLY A 149 33.17 -11.54 -14.19
N VAL A 150 32.22 -10.60 -14.02
CA VAL A 150 30.84 -10.76 -14.51
C VAL A 150 30.72 -10.56 -16.03
N TYR A 151 31.68 -9.89 -16.66
CA TYR A 151 31.69 -9.70 -18.12
C TYR A 151 32.36 -10.87 -18.86
N TYR A 152 33.01 -11.79 -18.14
CA TYR A 152 33.57 -12.97 -18.78
C TYR A 152 32.46 -13.97 -19.09
N THR A 153 32.46 -14.44 -20.34
CA THR A 153 31.56 -15.51 -20.79
C THR A 153 31.82 -16.77 -19.96
N PRO A 154 30.85 -17.27 -19.19
CA PRO A 154 31.04 -18.49 -18.42
C PRO A 154 31.19 -19.70 -19.36
N SER A 155 32.03 -20.66 -18.97
CA SER A 155 32.42 -21.81 -19.80
C SER A 155 31.25 -22.64 -20.32
N TRP A 156 30.12 -22.68 -19.61
CA TRP A 156 28.91 -23.38 -20.07
C TRP A 156 28.27 -22.75 -21.31
N ILE A 157 28.44 -21.44 -21.57
CA ILE A 157 27.96 -20.84 -22.82
C ILE A 157 28.72 -21.41 -24.01
N GLN A 158 29.99 -21.77 -23.83
CA GLN A 158 30.81 -22.41 -24.86
C GLN A 158 30.39 -23.87 -25.12
N MET A 159 29.58 -24.48 -24.23
CA MET A 159 29.05 -25.83 -24.40
C MET A 159 27.75 -25.87 -25.22
N MET A 160 27.13 -24.71 -25.53
CA MET A 160 25.96 -24.69 -26.41
C MET A 160 26.39 -24.95 -27.86
N PRO A 161 25.73 -25.88 -28.57
CA PRO A 161 26.04 -26.15 -29.96
C PRO A 161 25.80 -24.89 -30.79
N HIS A 162 26.86 -24.43 -31.44
CA HIS A 162 26.83 -23.34 -32.40
C HIS A 162 26.54 -23.98 -33.76
N PHE A 163 25.35 -23.71 -34.31
CA PHE A 163 24.91 -24.17 -35.63
C PHE A 163 25.35 -23.19 -36.71
#